data_AF-A0A4T0BRX0-F1
#
_entry.id   AF-A0A4T0BRX0-F1
#
_cell.length_a   1.000
_cell.length_b   1.000
_cell.length_c   1.000
_cell.angle_alpha   90.00
_cell.angle_beta   90.00
_cell.angle_gamma   90.00
#
_symmetry.space_group_name_H-M   'P 1'
#
loop_
_entity.id
_entity.type
_entity.pdbx_description
1 polymer ?
#
loop_
_entity_poly.entity_id
_entity_poly.type
_entity_poly.pdbx_seq_one_letter_code
_entity_poly.pdbx_strand_id
1 'polypeptide(L)'
;MADKYMLRVTAGSDYDEANQKLVHVNTEQPIKISNPKLDASLTVRVQNYRGEPVNSPSSCAYFNADPHKSDLYSISFSFTPKKDINGHDLVFGNDFDHPIKDKLPPGFGQAMKIAQWFIDPGLYGDAYADEPYLYGPFLSSINTLRVGEKKEPTEMKGSEGERKKQR
;
A
#
# COMPACT_ATOMS: atom_id res chain seq x y z
N MET A 1 25.13 10.04 -1.92
CA MET A 1 24.07 10.48 -0.99
C MET A 1 23.19 9.31 -0.55
N ALA A 2 22.82 8.39 -1.45
CA ALA A 2 22.04 7.19 -1.11
C ALA A 2 22.71 6.28 -0.05
N ASP A 3 24.05 6.23 0.01
CA ASP A 3 24.77 5.33 0.93
C ASP A 3 24.72 5.74 2.41
N LYS A 4 24.14 6.92 2.72
CA LYS A 4 24.02 7.44 4.09
C LYS A 4 22.70 7.06 4.76
N TYR A 5 21.73 6.54 4.00
CA TYR A 5 20.40 6.25 4.48
C TYR A 5 20.01 4.81 4.12
N MET A 6 19.23 4.20 4.99
CA MET A 6 18.69 2.86 4.79
C MET A 6 17.17 2.97 4.73
N LEU A 7 16.55 2.31 3.76
CA LEU A 7 15.10 2.35 3.60
C LEU A 7 14.43 1.44 4.65
N ARG A 8 13.55 1.99 5.47
CA ARG A 8 12.67 1.20 6.35
C ARG A 8 11.27 1.23 5.77
N VAL A 9 10.69 0.06 5.54
CA VAL A 9 9.33 -0.08 5.00
C VAL A 9 8.45 -0.74 6.06
N THR A 10 7.43 -0.02 6.51
CA THR A 10 6.43 -0.49 7.48
C THR A 10 5.04 -0.45 6.88
N ALA A 11 4.11 -1.22 7.45
CA ALA A 11 2.72 -1.24 7.01
C ALA A 11 1.78 -1.48 8.18
N GLY A 12 0.65 -0.77 8.19
CA GLY A 12 -0.40 -0.88 9.21
C GLY A 12 -1.74 -0.38 8.69
N SER A 13 -2.73 -0.32 9.58
CA SER A 13 -4.08 0.17 9.27
C SER A 13 -4.24 1.69 9.35
N ASP A 14 -3.22 2.37 9.86
CA ASP A 14 -3.20 3.80 10.18
C ASP A 14 -1.74 4.32 10.18
N TYR A 15 -1.61 5.63 10.36
CA TYR A 15 -0.35 6.36 10.30
C TYR A 15 0.48 6.27 11.59
N ASP A 16 -0.04 5.72 12.68
CA ASP A 16 0.74 5.58 13.91
C ASP A 16 1.76 4.45 13.75
N GLU A 17 3.04 4.81 13.67
CA GLU A 17 4.16 3.89 13.49
C GLU A 17 4.18 2.76 14.53
N ALA A 18 3.67 2.99 15.75
CA ALA A 18 3.59 1.97 16.79
C ALA A 18 2.65 0.81 16.43
N ASN A 19 1.67 1.06 15.56
CA ASN A 19 0.70 0.07 15.08
C ASN A 19 1.16 -0.61 13.77
N GLN A 20 2.27 -0.17 13.20
CA GLN A 20 2.79 -0.70 11.94
C GLN A 20 3.79 -1.83 12.17
N LYS A 21 3.87 -2.73 11.18
CA LYS A 21 4.80 -3.86 11.17
C LYS A 21 5.84 -3.67 10.08
N LEU A 22 7.06 -4.10 10.35
CA LEU A 22 8.12 -4.12 9.35
C LEU A 22 7.74 -5.05 8.18
N VAL A 23 7.87 -4.55 6.95
CA VAL A 23 7.60 -5.31 5.74
C VAL A 23 8.84 -6.11 5.34
N HIS A 24 8.67 -7.40 5.06
CA HIS A 24 9.73 -8.26 4.54
C HIS A 24 9.91 -8.05 3.02
N VAL A 25 10.51 -6.91 2.66
CA VAL A 25 10.71 -6.49 1.27
C VAL A 25 11.44 -7.58 0.46
N ASN A 26 11.01 -7.78 -0.79
CA ASN A 26 11.56 -8.76 -1.74
C ASN A 26 11.39 -10.24 -1.33
N THR A 27 10.55 -10.53 -0.34
CA THR A 27 10.15 -11.90 0.01
C THR A 27 8.71 -12.19 -0.42
N GLU A 28 8.36 -13.46 -0.56
CA GLU A 28 6.98 -13.90 -0.82
C GLU A 28 6.18 -14.08 0.50
N GLN A 29 6.54 -13.34 1.54
CA GLN A 29 5.84 -13.31 2.83
C GLN A 29 5.03 -12.01 2.96
N PRO A 30 3.73 -12.02 2.60
CA PRO A 30 2.92 -10.82 2.68
C PRO A 30 2.63 -10.41 4.13
N ILE A 31 2.61 -9.10 4.38
CA ILE A 31 2.12 -8.54 5.65
C ILE A 31 0.60 -8.52 5.64
N LYS A 32 0.00 -9.10 6.68
CA LYS A 32 -1.46 -9.06 6.88
C LYS A 32 -1.85 -7.81 7.66
N ILE A 33 -2.80 -7.07 7.13
CA ILE A 33 -3.41 -5.90 7.74
C ILE A 33 -4.90 -6.23 7.94
N SER A 34 -5.42 -6.01 9.13
CA SER A 34 -6.83 -6.26 9.45
C SER A 34 -7.36 -5.12 10.28
N ASN A 35 -8.50 -4.58 9.88
CA ASN A 35 -9.21 -3.55 10.62
C ASN A 35 -10.73 -3.79 10.50
N PRO A 36 -11.60 -2.95 11.10
CA PRO A 36 -13.05 -3.14 10.99
C PRO A 36 -13.64 -3.01 9.57
N LYS A 37 -12.90 -2.42 8.62
CA LYS A 37 -13.37 -2.18 7.24
C LYS A 37 -12.95 -3.28 6.27
N LEU A 38 -11.76 -3.87 6.43
CA LEU A 38 -11.22 -4.86 5.50
C LEU A 38 -10.16 -5.77 6.13
N ASP A 39 -9.88 -6.87 5.45
CA ASP A 39 -8.65 -7.65 5.60
C ASP A 39 -7.82 -7.50 4.34
N ALA A 40 -6.51 -7.26 4.48
CA ALA A 40 -5.57 -7.12 3.37
C ALA A 40 -4.30 -7.94 3.58
N SER A 41 -3.66 -8.27 2.48
CA SER A 41 -2.32 -8.85 2.42
C SER A 41 -1.48 -8.01 1.46
N LEU A 42 -0.33 -7.51 1.92
CA LEU A 42 0.56 -6.60 1.21
C LEU A 42 1.93 -7.22 0.99
N THR A 43 2.45 -7.11 -0.23
CA THR A 43 3.82 -7.45 -0.59
C THR A 43 4.48 -6.24 -1.26
N VAL A 44 5.65 -5.86 -0.77
CA VAL A 44 6.46 -4.78 -1.34
C VAL A 44 7.76 -5.36 -1.89
N ARG A 45 8.12 -4.94 -3.09
CA ARG A 45 9.35 -5.32 -3.78
C ARG A 45 10.06 -4.05 -4.23
N VAL A 46 11.37 -4.00 -4.08
CA VAL A 46 12.20 -2.86 -4.46
C VAL A 46 13.46 -3.39 -5.13
N GLN A 47 13.76 -2.92 -6.33
CA GLN A 47 14.95 -3.31 -7.05
C GLN A 47 16.17 -2.62 -6.44
N ASN A 48 17.28 -3.36 -6.28
CA ASN A 48 18.49 -2.90 -5.59
C ASN A 48 18.21 -2.42 -4.15
N TYR A 49 17.30 -3.10 -3.44
CA TYR A 49 16.90 -2.75 -2.07
C TYR A 49 18.11 -2.70 -1.13
N ARG A 50 18.19 -1.59 -0.38
CA ARG A 50 19.16 -1.33 0.69
C ARG A 50 18.39 -0.81 1.89
N GLY A 51 17.84 -1.72 2.66
CA GLY A 51 16.86 -1.38 3.69
C GLY A 51 16.87 -2.31 4.88
N GLU A 52 15.94 -2.07 5.80
CA GLU A 52 15.73 -2.93 6.96
C GLU A 52 14.81 -4.11 6.64
N PRO A 53 15.07 -5.30 7.22
CA PRO A 53 16.30 -5.68 7.95
C PRO A 53 17.56 -5.66 7.06
N VAL A 54 18.74 -5.42 7.67
CA VAL A 54 20.05 -5.18 6.99
C VAL A 54 20.48 -6.30 6.01
N ASN A 55 19.86 -7.48 6.07
CA ASN A 55 20.13 -8.62 5.18
C ASN A 55 18.93 -8.99 4.29
N SER A 56 17.99 -8.07 4.10
CA SER A 56 16.88 -8.24 3.15
C SER A 56 17.43 -8.47 1.74
N PRO A 57 16.79 -9.32 0.93
CA PRO A 57 17.20 -9.52 -0.46
C PRO A 57 17.21 -8.19 -1.22
N SER A 58 18.28 -7.92 -1.98
CA SER A 58 18.38 -6.70 -2.80
C SER A 58 17.47 -6.73 -4.03
N SER A 59 16.98 -7.90 -4.42
CA SER A 59 16.06 -8.11 -5.55
C SER A 59 15.25 -9.40 -5.33
N CYS A 60 14.32 -9.73 -6.24
CA CYS A 60 13.51 -10.95 -6.22
C CYS A 60 13.10 -11.38 -7.64
N ALA A 61 12.45 -12.54 -7.76
CA ALA A 61 12.06 -13.14 -9.05
C ALA A 61 11.17 -12.22 -9.92
N TYR A 62 10.38 -11.35 -9.30
CA TYR A 62 9.53 -10.38 -10.00
C TYR A 62 10.30 -9.55 -11.03
N PHE A 63 11.45 -8.99 -10.65
CA PHE A 63 12.26 -8.12 -11.52
C PHE A 63 12.98 -8.85 -12.66
N ASN A 64 12.87 -10.18 -12.73
CA ASN A 64 13.40 -10.98 -13.84
C ASN A 64 12.31 -11.46 -14.80
N ALA A 65 11.04 -11.36 -14.41
CA ALA A 65 9.89 -11.75 -15.23
C ALA A 65 9.53 -10.64 -16.20
N ASP A 66 9.12 -10.99 -17.43
CA ASP A 66 8.50 -10.03 -18.33
C ASP A 66 7.06 -9.71 -17.87
N PRO A 67 6.59 -8.45 -17.94
CA PRO A 67 7.27 -7.26 -18.45
C PRO A 67 8.08 -6.46 -17.40
N HIS A 68 8.26 -7.01 -16.19
CA HIS A 68 8.74 -6.29 -14.99
C HIS A 68 10.26 -6.08 -14.91
N LYS A 69 11.02 -6.40 -15.96
CA LYS A 69 12.49 -6.25 -15.99
C LYS A 69 12.98 -4.81 -15.82
N SER A 70 12.15 -3.83 -16.16
CA SER A 70 12.44 -2.39 -16.01
C SER A 70 11.85 -1.77 -14.74
N ASP A 71 11.07 -2.53 -13.96
CA ASP A 71 10.38 -1.98 -12.79
C ASP A 71 11.40 -1.71 -11.67
N LEU A 72 11.26 -0.55 -11.01
CA LEU A 72 12.11 -0.18 -9.88
C LEU A 72 11.54 -0.63 -8.54
N TYR A 73 10.22 -0.79 -8.46
CA TYR A 73 9.52 -1.26 -7.29
C TYR A 73 8.17 -1.85 -7.70
N SER A 74 7.56 -2.60 -6.80
CA SER A 74 6.21 -3.12 -6.93
C SER A 74 5.52 -3.13 -5.57
N ILE A 75 4.29 -2.65 -5.55
CA ILE A 75 3.39 -2.73 -4.41
C ILE A 75 2.21 -3.59 -4.86
N SER A 76 2.12 -4.80 -4.31
CA SER A 76 1.05 -5.75 -4.63
C SER A 76 0.24 -6.01 -3.38
N PHE A 77 -1.08 -5.97 -3.50
CA PHE A 77 -1.95 -6.31 -2.38
C PHE A 77 -3.21 -7.03 -2.86
N SER A 78 -3.79 -7.79 -1.95
CA SER A 78 -5.17 -8.29 -2.04
C SER A 78 -5.93 -7.81 -0.83
N PHE A 79 -7.22 -7.55 -0.98
CA PHE A 79 -8.06 -7.18 0.14
C PHE A 79 -9.46 -7.76 -0.01
N THR A 80 -10.14 -7.91 1.12
CA THR A 80 -11.54 -8.33 1.22
C THR A 80 -12.26 -7.32 2.11
N PRO A 81 -13.17 -6.51 1.55
CA PRO A 81 -14.03 -5.64 2.35
C PRO A 81 -14.90 -6.46 3.31
N LYS A 82 -15.03 -6.00 4.55
CA LYS A 82 -15.94 -6.58 5.57
C LYS A 82 -17.36 -6.03 5.47
N LYS A 83 -17.50 -4.94 4.73
CA LYS A 83 -18.75 -4.26 4.41
C LYS A 83 -18.62 -3.63 3.04
N ASP A 84 -19.75 -3.28 2.44
CA ASP A 84 -19.76 -2.54 1.18
C ASP A 84 -19.02 -1.21 1.33
N ILE A 85 -18.23 -0.87 0.31
CA ILE A 85 -17.46 0.36 0.22
C ILE A 85 -17.98 1.10 -1.01
N ASN A 86 -18.38 2.35 -0.85
CA ASN A 86 -18.69 3.20 -2.00
C ASN A 86 -17.40 3.40 -2.80
N GLY A 87 -17.41 3.06 -4.08
CA GLY A 87 -16.24 3.16 -4.95
C GLY A 87 -15.68 4.59 -5.06
N HIS A 88 -16.51 5.61 -4.87
CA HIS A 88 -16.07 7.02 -4.85
C HIS A 88 -15.28 7.38 -3.60
N ASP A 89 -15.47 6.65 -2.50
CA ASP A 89 -14.77 6.88 -1.22
C ASP A 89 -13.47 6.07 -1.13
N LEU A 90 -13.20 5.21 -2.12
CA LEU A 90 -12.00 4.39 -2.16
C LEU A 90 -10.95 5.03 -3.06
N VAL A 91 -9.86 5.47 -2.44
CA VAL A 91 -8.74 6.14 -3.12
C VAL A 91 -7.46 5.36 -2.94
N PHE A 92 -6.51 5.58 -3.85
CA PHE A 92 -5.14 5.09 -3.74
C PHE A 92 -4.18 6.20 -4.11
N GLY A 93 -3.02 6.21 -3.47
CA GLY A 93 -1.96 7.17 -3.75
C GLY A 93 -0.98 7.27 -2.60
N ASN A 94 -0.28 8.40 -2.54
CA ASN A 94 0.82 8.64 -1.61
C ASN A 94 0.68 9.99 -0.94
N ASP A 95 1.19 10.07 0.28
CA ASP A 95 1.34 11.29 1.06
C ASP A 95 2.72 11.34 1.71
N PHE A 96 3.03 12.49 2.30
CA PHE A 96 4.27 12.77 3.00
C PHE A 96 3.95 13.49 4.30
N ASP A 97 4.59 13.06 5.40
CA ASP A 97 4.41 13.67 6.73
C ASP A 97 5.08 15.05 6.86
N HIS A 98 5.85 15.46 5.85
CA HIS A 98 6.63 16.69 5.85
C HIS A 98 6.62 17.39 4.50
N PRO A 99 6.78 18.73 4.47
CA PRO A 99 6.81 19.48 3.22
C PRO A 99 7.99 19.06 2.36
N ILE A 100 7.76 18.95 1.04
CA ILE A 100 8.81 18.64 0.05
C ILE A 100 9.08 19.79 -0.92
N LYS A 101 8.46 20.96 -0.70
CA LYS A 101 8.46 22.12 -1.61
C LYS A 101 9.86 22.62 -1.99
N ASP A 102 10.84 22.46 -1.11
CA ASP A 102 12.25 22.81 -1.31
C ASP A 102 13.01 21.80 -2.21
N LYS A 103 12.46 20.60 -2.37
CA LYS A 103 13.02 19.50 -3.18
C LYS A 103 12.34 19.37 -4.54
N LEU A 104 11.24 20.07 -4.77
CA LEU A 104 10.52 20.02 -6.04
C LEU A 104 11.31 20.73 -7.14
N PRO A 105 11.42 20.13 -8.35
CA PRO A 105 12.07 20.80 -9.46
C PRO A 105 11.28 22.05 -9.88
N PRO A 106 11.96 23.09 -10.42
CA PRO A 106 11.28 24.25 -10.98
C PRO A 106 10.20 23.83 -12.00
N GLY A 107 9.00 24.41 -11.89
CA GLY A 107 7.89 24.11 -12.79
C GLY A 107 7.05 22.88 -12.41
N PHE A 108 7.33 22.20 -11.30
CA PHE A 108 6.58 21.03 -10.84
C PHE A 108 5.05 21.26 -10.79
N GLY A 109 4.59 22.39 -10.24
CA GLY A 109 3.17 22.70 -10.19
C GLY A 109 2.50 22.81 -11.57
N GLN A 110 3.21 23.28 -12.60
CA GLN A 110 2.68 23.32 -13.97
C GLN A 110 2.63 21.92 -14.58
N ALA A 111 3.66 21.09 -14.34
CA ALA A 111 3.66 19.70 -14.78
C ALA A 111 2.50 18.90 -14.15
N MET A 112 2.22 19.11 -12.86
CA MET A 112 1.08 18.52 -12.16
C MET A 112 -0.26 18.92 -12.80
N LYS A 113 -0.44 20.21 -13.11
CA LYS A 113 -1.66 20.68 -13.80
C LYS A 113 -1.83 20.02 -15.18
N ILE A 114 -0.74 19.87 -15.94
CA ILE A 114 -0.78 19.19 -17.25
C ILE A 114 -1.14 17.71 -17.08
N ALA A 115 -0.53 17.02 -16.11
CA ALA A 115 -0.84 15.62 -15.82
C ALA A 115 -2.32 15.42 -15.45
N GLN A 116 -2.84 16.25 -14.53
CA GLN A 116 -4.25 16.22 -14.15
C GLN A 116 -5.19 16.54 -15.31
N TRP A 117 -4.85 17.53 -16.15
CA TRP A 117 -5.74 17.94 -17.23
C TRP A 117 -5.73 16.98 -18.43
N PHE A 118 -4.59 16.38 -18.75
CA PHE A 118 -4.40 15.66 -20.02
C PHE A 118 -4.22 14.14 -19.85
N ILE A 119 -3.68 13.67 -18.72
CA ILE A 119 -3.32 12.26 -18.52
C ILE A 119 -4.36 11.57 -17.65
N ASP A 120 -4.62 12.10 -16.45
CA ASP A 120 -5.58 11.52 -15.52
C ASP A 120 -6.32 12.62 -14.73
N PRO A 121 -7.58 12.94 -15.11
CA PRO A 121 -8.40 13.93 -14.42
C PRO A 121 -8.92 13.45 -13.05
N GLY A 122 -8.75 12.16 -12.73
CA GLY A 122 -9.05 11.60 -11.41
C GLY A 122 -7.97 11.90 -10.37
N LEU A 123 -6.77 12.30 -10.78
CA LEU A 123 -5.70 12.68 -9.86
C LEU A 123 -6.01 14.01 -9.19
N TYR A 124 -5.87 14.04 -7.87
CA TYR A 124 -5.93 15.26 -7.08
C TYR A 124 -4.84 15.21 -6.00
N GLY A 125 -4.27 16.37 -5.69
CA GLY A 125 -3.12 16.43 -4.81
C GLY A 125 -2.58 17.84 -4.68
N ASP A 126 -1.81 18.06 -3.63
CA ASP A 126 -1.06 19.29 -3.41
C ASP A 126 0.36 18.95 -2.98
N ALA A 127 1.33 19.22 -3.86
CA ALA A 127 2.74 18.97 -3.59
C ALA A 127 3.41 20.09 -2.77
N TYR A 128 2.74 21.24 -2.62
CA TYR A 128 3.24 22.41 -1.90
C TYR A 128 2.66 22.54 -0.49
N ALA A 129 1.70 21.67 -0.13
CA ALA A 129 1.16 21.56 1.22
C ALA A 129 2.25 21.22 2.25
N ASP A 130 1.95 21.46 3.53
CA ASP A 130 2.86 21.07 4.61
C ASP A 130 2.87 19.54 4.82
N GLU A 131 1.77 18.87 4.48
CA GLU A 131 1.68 17.41 4.31
C GLU A 131 1.26 17.13 2.85
N PRO A 132 2.25 17.05 1.93
CA PRO A 132 1.97 16.83 0.53
C PRO A 132 1.25 15.51 0.26
N TYR A 133 0.33 15.50 -0.71
CA TYR A 133 -0.39 14.29 -1.09
C TYR A 133 -0.73 14.25 -2.58
N LEU A 134 -0.92 13.03 -3.09
CA LEU A 134 -1.41 12.76 -4.43
C LEU A 134 -2.24 11.47 -4.40
N TYR A 135 -3.53 11.60 -4.67
CA TYR A 135 -4.49 10.49 -4.66
C TYR A 135 -5.30 10.47 -5.96
N GLY A 136 -5.89 9.32 -6.24
CA GLY A 136 -6.91 9.16 -7.27
C GLY A 136 -7.93 8.09 -6.86
N PRO A 137 -9.08 8.01 -7.57
CA PRO A 137 -10.00 6.89 -7.41
C PRO A 137 -9.28 5.56 -7.56
N PHE A 138 -9.56 4.61 -6.66
CA PHE A 138 -8.81 3.37 -6.57
C PHE A 138 -8.77 2.59 -7.89
N LEU A 139 -9.90 2.46 -8.58
CA LEU A 139 -10.00 1.69 -9.82
C LEU A 139 -9.23 2.30 -11.00
N SER A 140 -9.02 3.62 -11.01
CA SER A 140 -8.19 4.27 -12.04
C SER A 140 -6.70 4.31 -11.67
N SER A 141 -6.37 4.03 -10.40
CA SER A 141 -5.02 4.18 -9.86
C SER A 141 -4.25 2.85 -9.73
N ILE A 142 -4.81 1.75 -10.25
CA ILE A 142 -4.21 0.41 -10.18
C ILE A 142 -3.95 -0.12 -11.60
N ASN A 143 -2.76 -0.69 -11.80
CA ASN A 143 -2.35 -1.21 -13.11
C ASN A 143 -3.11 -2.49 -13.51
N THR A 144 -3.36 -3.36 -12.53
CA THR A 144 -4.03 -4.65 -12.73
C THR A 144 -4.95 -4.94 -11.56
N LEU A 145 -6.22 -5.22 -11.84
CA LEU A 145 -7.19 -5.68 -10.85
C LEU A 145 -7.72 -7.06 -11.23
N ARG A 146 -7.77 -7.96 -10.25
CA ARG A 146 -8.48 -9.23 -10.37
C ARG A 146 -9.51 -9.33 -9.26
N VAL A 147 -10.74 -9.65 -9.63
CA VAL A 147 -11.80 -9.98 -8.68
C VAL A 147 -11.75 -11.48 -8.40
N GLY A 148 -11.56 -11.84 -7.14
CA GLY A 148 -11.58 -13.23 -6.67
C GLY A 148 -12.99 -13.71 -6.33
N GLU A 149 -13.11 -14.98 -5.94
CA GLU A 149 -14.38 -15.55 -5.48
C GLU A 149 -14.86 -14.89 -4.17
N LYS A 150 -16.18 -14.79 -4.02
CA LYS A 150 -16.79 -14.32 -2.78
C LYS A 150 -16.59 -15.38 -1.70
N LYS A 151 -15.88 -15.04 -0.62
CA LYS A 151 -15.85 -15.88 0.57
C LYS A 151 -17.21 -15.82 1.25
N GLU A 152 -17.82 -16.98 1.49
CA GLU A 152 -18.99 -17.02 2.37
C GLU A 152 -18.58 -16.56 3.78
N PRO A 153 -19.43 -15.77 4.47
CA PRO A 153 -19.16 -15.39 5.85
C PRO A 153 -18.96 -16.65 6.68
N THR A 154 -17.78 -16.82 7.27
CA THR A 154 -17.55 -17.90 8.22
C THR A 154 -18.37 -17.56 9.45
N GLU A 155 -19.51 -18.22 9.64
CA GLU A 155 -20.26 -18.12 10.90
C GLU A 155 -19.30 -18.45 12.05
N MET A 156 -18.97 -17.45 12.87
CA MET A 156 -18.37 -17.72 14.16
C MET A 156 -19.43 -18.46 14.98
N LYS A 157 -19.41 -19.80 14.92
CA LYS A 157 -20.13 -20.62 15.91
C LYS A 157 -19.51 -20.33 17.26
N GLY A 158 -20.15 -19.44 18.01
CA GLY A 158 -19.86 -19.22 19.41
C GLY A 158 -19.87 -20.56 20.14
N SER A 159 -18.76 -20.88 20.79
CA SER A 159 -18.68 -21.97 21.75
C SER A 159 -19.44 -21.56 23.02
N GLU A 160 -20.78 -21.60 22.97
CA GLU A 160 -21.62 -21.62 24.16
C GLU A 160 -22.23 -23.01 24.29
N GLY A 161 -21.65 -23.82 25.17
CA GLY A 161 -22.25 -25.11 25.51
C GLY A 161 -21.28 -26.08 26.18
N GLU A 162 -20.86 -25.78 27.42
CA GLU A 162 -20.64 -26.81 28.45
C GLU A 162 -20.36 -26.16 29.83
N ARG A 163 -21.39 -25.54 30.39
CA ARG A 163 -21.52 -25.37 31.84
C ARG A 163 -22.94 -25.71 32.24
N LYS A 164 -23.18 -26.98 32.59
CA LYS A 164 -24.11 -27.45 33.65
C LYS A 164 -24.36 -28.95 33.52
N LYS A 165 -23.71 -29.74 34.39
CA LYS A 165 -24.33 -30.65 35.38
C LYS A 165 -23.33 -31.73 35.80
N GLN A 166 -22.71 -31.53 36.95
CA GLN A 166 -22.31 -32.63 37.84
C GLN A 166 -22.29 -32.09 39.27
N ARG A 167 -23.41 -32.28 39.95
CA ARG A 167 -23.54 -32.51 41.39
C ARG A 167 -24.76 -33.38 41.59
#